data_AF-A0AAD8FPD8-F1
#
_entry.id   AF-A0AAD8FPD8-F1
#
_cell.length_a   1.000
_cell.length_b   1.000
_cell.length_c   1.000
_cell.angle_alpha   90.00
_cell.angle_beta   90.00
_cell.angle_gamma   90.00
#
_symmetry.space_group_name_H-M   'P 1'
#
loop_
_entity.id
_entity.type
_entity.pdbx_description
1 polymer ?
#
loop_
_entity_poly.entity_id
_entity_poly.type
_entity_poly.pdbx_seq_one_letter_code
_entity_poly.pdbx_strand_id
1 'polypeptide(L)'
;MDGSLDSEPEVLQWDSLTDSSPVNSSSCTEEDLLNSTFEACDTDNTEVGWLDQIVEYLQAVTGQPRDEGPLRGLHRLLDPEQSGQAVDQNTFLCVMKGWVLEVREDGSEMRESDEVEFIETVSFFTLGKKTGGSTAQLEGYGGDTSRVTVEPADLLSSIEGLEFTNRRLIERNEKLQRAVEGSEEMSSRLTEEISLLQQQLRISQHALQQARSVSEELEELKEPPRLEETNSHMRRTQNSW
;
A
#
# COMPACT_ATOMS: atom_id res chain seq x y z
N MET A 1 -44.16 37.52 -22.11
CA MET A 1 -44.09 36.54 -21.03
C MET A 1 -42.68 36.02 -21.06
N ASP A 2 -41.95 36.50 -20.07
CA ASP A 2 -40.54 36.24 -19.80
C ASP A 2 -40.35 34.75 -19.48
N GLY A 3 -39.24 34.18 -19.90
CA GLY A 3 -39.00 32.74 -19.76
C GLY A 3 -37.55 32.38 -20.06
N SER A 4 -36.62 33.14 -19.48
CA SER A 4 -35.22 32.77 -19.37
C SER A 4 -35.12 31.43 -18.63
N LEU A 5 -34.66 30.40 -19.33
CA LEU A 5 -34.12 29.18 -18.71
C LEU A 5 -32.60 29.26 -18.89
N ASP A 6 -31.99 30.11 -18.08
CA ASP A 6 -30.57 29.99 -17.75
C ASP A 6 -30.37 28.59 -17.17
N SER A 7 -29.81 27.70 -17.99
CA SER A 7 -29.21 26.47 -17.51
C SER A 7 -27.76 26.82 -17.16
N GLU A 8 -27.56 27.33 -15.95
CA GLU A 8 -26.23 27.39 -15.35
C GLU A 8 -25.65 25.97 -15.33
N PRO A 9 -24.40 25.76 -15.77
CA PRO A 9 -23.71 24.52 -15.46
C PRO A 9 -23.44 24.50 -13.97
N GLU A 10 -24.13 23.61 -13.26
CA GLU A 10 -23.88 23.23 -11.87
C GLU A 10 -22.40 22.87 -11.73
N VAL A 11 -21.60 23.84 -11.29
CA VAL A 11 -20.21 23.64 -10.91
C VAL A 11 -20.26 22.78 -9.66
N LEU A 12 -20.08 21.47 -9.84
CA LEU A 12 -19.90 20.53 -8.75
C LEU A 12 -18.69 20.99 -7.94
N GLN A 13 -18.95 21.75 -6.88
CA GLN A 13 -18.03 22.10 -5.82
C GLN A 13 -17.63 20.80 -5.12
N TRP A 14 -16.43 20.32 -5.40
CA TRP A 14 -15.85 19.15 -4.75
C TRP A 14 -15.42 19.40 -3.28
N ASP A 15 -15.74 20.56 -2.72
CA ASP A 15 -15.27 21.02 -1.40
C ASP A 15 -16.21 20.67 -0.24
N SER A 16 -17.14 19.72 -0.39
CA SER A 16 -18.10 19.36 0.68
C SER A 16 -18.24 17.86 0.98
N LEU A 17 -17.13 17.13 0.91
CA LEU A 17 -17.04 15.75 1.43
C LEU A 17 -15.91 15.55 2.44
N THR A 18 -15.64 16.57 3.25
CA THR A 18 -14.83 16.45 4.46
C THR A 18 -15.67 16.78 5.70
N ASP A 19 -16.79 16.09 5.87
CA ASP A 19 -17.39 15.92 7.19
C ASP A 19 -17.95 14.50 7.31
N SER A 20 -17.05 13.54 7.19
CA SER A 20 -17.19 12.30 7.91
C SER A 20 -16.03 12.28 8.87
N SER A 21 -16.36 12.41 10.16
CA SER A 21 -15.52 12.04 11.28
C SER A 21 -14.57 10.91 10.85
N PRO A 22 -13.26 10.97 11.18
CA PRO A 22 -12.42 9.80 11.05
C PRO A 22 -13.04 8.77 12.00
N VAL A 23 -13.92 7.92 11.48
CA VAL A 23 -14.17 6.61 12.07
C VAL A 23 -12.77 6.09 12.25
N ASN A 24 -12.36 5.89 13.50
CA ASN A 24 -11.07 5.32 13.83
C ASN A 24 -10.80 4.28 12.76
N SER A 25 -9.84 4.57 11.88
CA SER A 25 -9.26 3.56 11.02
C SER A 25 -8.78 2.57 12.03
N SER A 26 -9.57 1.51 12.25
CA SER A 26 -9.25 0.44 13.16
C SER A 26 -7.81 0.12 12.82
N SER A 27 -6.90 0.40 13.74
CA SER A 27 -5.48 0.25 13.53
C SER A 27 -5.26 -1.24 13.36
N CYS A 28 -5.50 -1.73 12.15
CA CYS A 28 -5.53 -3.13 11.84
C CYS A 28 -4.09 -3.58 12.01
N THR A 29 -3.85 -4.30 13.09
CA THR A 29 -2.52 -4.77 13.40
C THR A 29 -2.18 -5.92 12.46
N GLU A 30 -0.88 -6.19 12.31
CA GLU A 30 -0.41 -7.34 11.52
C GLU A 30 -1.06 -8.64 12.01
N GLU A 31 -1.29 -8.77 13.31
CA GLU A 31 -1.96 -9.91 13.92
C GLU A 31 -3.44 -9.98 13.55
N ASP A 32 -4.16 -8.85 13.48
CA ASP A 32 -5.57 -8.81 13.07
C ASP A 32 -5.75 -9.23 11.60
N LEU A 33 -4.81 -8.84 10.72
CA LEU A 33 -4.81 -9.25 9.31
C LEU A 33 -4.56 -10.75 9.16
N LEU A 34 -3.58 -11.28 9.88
CA LEU A 34 -3.30 -12.72 9.86
C LEU A 34 -4.47 -13.50 10.45
N ASN A 35 -5.09 -13.00 11.52
CA ASN A 35 -6.25 -13.63 12.13
C ASN A 35 -7.44 -13.69 11.17
N SER A 36 -7.73 -12.58 10.49
CA SER A 36 -8.76 -12.51 9.44
C SER A 36 -8.45 -13.44 8.26
N THR A 37 -7.17 -13.57 7.88
CA THR A 37 -6.74 -14.49 6.83
C THR A 37 -6.97 -15.95 7.23
N PHE A 38 -6.67 -16.31 8.48
CA PHE A 38 -6.92 -17.65 9.01
C PHE A 38 -8.41 -17.97 8.99
N GLU A 39 -9.26 -17.06 9.49
CA GLU A 39 -10.72 -17.22 9.52
C GLU A 39 -11.33 -17.30 8.11
N ALA A 40 -10.78 -16.57 7.14
CA ALA A 40 -11.24 -16.65 5.75
C ALA A 40 -10.90 -18.00 5.08
N CYS A 41 -9.88 -18.70 5.59
CA CYS A 41 -9.42 -20.00 5.06
C CYS A 41 -9.94 -21.19 5.88
N ASP A 42 -10.32 -20.96 7.15
CA ASP A 42 -10.94 -21.94 8.04
C ASP A 42 -12.41 -22.16 7.64
N THR A 43 -12.61 -22.86 6.54
CA THR A 43 -13.92 -23.31 6.11
C THR A 43 -14.06 -24.78 6.49
N ASP A 44 -14.89 -25.04 7.51
CA ASP A 44 -15.22 -26.33 8.13
C ASP A 44 -15.64 -27.46 7.14
N ASN A 45 -15.63 -27.27 5.82
CA ASN A 45 -16.27 -28.19 4.89
C ASN A 45 -15.77 -28.19 3.43
N THR A 46 -14.51 -27.84 3.17
CA THR A 46 -13.97 -27.94 1.81
C THR A 46 -13.17 -29.24 1.68
N GLU A 47 -13.52 -30.09 0.72
CA GLU A 47 -12.74 -31.29 0.34
C GLU A 47 -11.31 -30.95 -0.12
N VAL A 48 -11.04 -29.65 -0.32
CA VAL A 48 -9.74 -29.03 -0.57
C VAL A 48 -9.09 -28.72 0.78
N GLY A 49 -7.86 -29.18 0.98
CA GLY A 49 -7.16 -29.01 2.25
C GLY A 49 -7.05 -27.54 2.65
N TRP A 50 -7.14 -27.25 3.95
CA TRP A 50 -6.99 -25.89 4.52
C TRP A 50 -5.74 -25.16 4.00
N LEU A 51 -4.67 -25.91 3.76
CA LEU A 51 -3.41 -25.41 3.22
C LEU A 51 -3.51 -24.98 1.74
N ASP A 52 -4.28 -25.69 0.94
CA ASP A 52 -4.49 -25.29 -0.46
C ASP A 52 -5.32 -23.99 -0.53
N GLN A 53 -6.32 -23.87 0.35
CA GLN A 53 -7.16 -22.67 0.45
C GLN A 53 -6.35 -21.43 0.85
N ILE A 54 -5.45 -21.57 1.84
CA ILE A 54 -4.64 -20.43 2.29
C ILE A 54 -3.60 -20.01 1.26
N VAL A 55 -3.02 -20.97 0.54
CA VAL A 55 -2.06 -20.69 -0.52
C VAL A 55 -2.76 -20.07 -1.73
N GLU A 56 -3.96 -20.53 -2.10
CA GLU A 56 -4.78 -19.92 -3.16
C GLU A 56 -5.19 -18.48 -2.80
N TYR A 57 -5.62 -18.25 -1.56
CA TYR A 57 -5.93 -16.91 -1.06
C TYR A 57 -4.71 -15.99 -1.12
N LEU A 58 -3.56 -16.43 -0.60
CA LEU A 58 -2.33 -15.65 -0.61
C LEU A 58 -1.85 -15.39 -2.04
N GLN A 59 -1.98 -16.36 -2.95
CA GLN A 59 -1.70 -16.16 -4.37
C GLN A 59 -2.60 -15.08 -4.99
N ALA A 60 -3.90 -15.10 -4.69
CA ALA A 60 -4.83 -14.10 -5.21
C ALA A 60 -4.52 -12.68 -4.70
N VAL A 61 -4.10 -12.55 -3.44
CA VAL A 61 -3.82 -11.26 -2.80
C VAL A 61 -2.42 -10.73 -3.11
N THR A 62 -1.42 -11.61 -3.24
CA THR A 62 -0.01 -11.22 -3.44
C THR A 62 0.46 -11.35 -4.89
N GLY A 63 -0.28 -12.05 -5.76
CA GLY A 63 0.10 -12.34 -7.14
C GLY A 63 1.30 -13.27 -7.29
N GLN A 64 1.79 -13.88 -6.21
CA GLN A 64 2.93 -14.79 -6.23
C GLN A 64 2.53 -16.19 -6.73
N PRO A 65 3.39 -16.90 -7.48
CA PRO A 65 3.10 -18.25 -7.94
C PRO A 65 3.10 -19.24 -6.77
N ARG A 66 2.13 -20.18 -6.76
CA ARG A 66 2.04 -21.26 -5.76
C ARG A 66 3.28 -22.14 -5.70
N ASP A 67 3.80 -22.49 -6.87
CA ASP A 67 4.86 -23.50 -6.99
C ASP A 67 6.27 -22.93 -7.01
N GLU A 68 6.47 -21.61 -6.93
CA GLU A 68 7.80 -21.01 -7.01
C GLU A 68 7.99 -19.89 -5.97
N GLY A 69 9.20 -19.77 -5.43
CA GLY A 69 9.56 -18.67 -4.52
C GLY A 69 8.95 -18.79 -3.11
N PRO A 70 8.57 -17.67 -2.48
CA PRO A 70 8.32 -17.60 -1.04
C PRO A 70 7.08 -18.36 -0.58
N LEU A 71 6.06 -18.51 -1.43
CA LEU A 71 4.84 -19.26 -1.11
C LEU A 71 5.09 -20.78 -0.99
N ARG A 72 6.01 -21.33 -1.79
CA ARG A 72 6.44 -22.74 -1.66
C ARG A 72 7.10 -22.98 -0.30
N GLY A 73 7.92 -22.03 0.16
CA GLY A 73 8.56 -22.07 1.49
C GLY A 73 7.52 -22.08 2.61
N LEU A 74 6.54 -21.18 2.53
CA LEU A 74 5.42 -21.12 3.48
C LEU A 74 4.60 -22.42 3.52
N HIS A 75 4.35 -23.04 2.36
CA HIS A 75 3.65 -24.33 2.30
C HIS A 75 4.40 -25.43 3.08
N ARG A 76 5.73 -25.49 2.96
CA ARG A 76 6.55 -26.48 3.71
C ARG A 76 6.58 -26.21 5.21
N LEU A 77 6.43 -24.95 5.62
CA LEU A 77 6.37 -24.58 7.03
C LEU A 77 5.07 -24.93 7.71
N LEU A 78 3.97 -24.70 7.00
CA LEU A 78 2.64 -24.95 7.54
C LEU A 78 2.34 -26.46 7.56
N ASP A 79 2.88 -27.24 6.63
CA ASP A 79 2.71 -28.70 6.62
C ASP A 79 4.05 -29.43 6.37
N PRO A 80 4.93 -29.49 7.39
CA PRO A 80 6.23 -30.15 7.28
C PRO A 80 6.10 -31.67 7.11
N GLU A 81 5.01 -32.27 7.61
CA GLU A 81 4.76 -33.72 7.51
C GLU A 81 3.97 -34.11 6.25
N GLN A 82 3.58 -33.15 5.40
CA GLN A 82 2.69 -33.36 4.23
C GLN A 82 1.42 -34.13 4.61
N SER A 83 0.97 -33.91 5.84
CA SER A 83 -0.14 -34.59 6.47
C SER A 83 -1.49 -34.09 5.93
N GLY A 84 -1.50 -32.91 5.29
CA GLY A 84 -2.71 -32.24 4.82
C GLY A 84 -3.65 -31.83 5.95
N GLN A 85 -3.19 -31.88 7.19
CA GLN A 85 -4.01 -31.57 8.36
C GLN A 85 -4.06 -30.05 8.59
N ALA A 86 -5.22 -29.54 8.99
CA ALA A 86 -5.37 -28.14 9.38
C ALA A 86 -4.49 -27.83 10.59
N VAL A 87 -3.77 -26.71 10.49
CA VAL A 87 -2.88 -26.19 11.53
C VAL A 87 -3.70 -25.35 12.51
N ASP A 88 -3.39 -25.41 13.80
CA ASP A 88 -4.05 -24.54 14.76
C ASP A 88 -3.69 -23.06 14.53
N GLN A 89 -4.60 -22.16 14.88
CA GLN A 89 -4.46 -20.71 14.69
C GLN A 89 -3.15 -20.16 15.27
N ASN A 90 -2.71 -20.64 16.44
CA ASN A 90 -1.50 -20.15 17.08
C ASN A 90 -0.23 -20.57 16.32
N THR A 91 -0.21 -21.81 15.81
CA THR A 91 0.87 -22.30 14.95
C THR A 91 0.90 -21.57 13.61
N PHE A 92 -0.25 -21.33 12.98
CA PHE A 92 -0.34 -20.52 11.77
C PHE A 92 0.22 -19.11 11.98
N LEU A 93 -0.22 -18.40 13.03
CA LEU A 93 0.26 -17.05 13.35
C LEU A 93 1.78 -17.02 13.58
N CYS A 94 2.30 -18.03 14.30
CA CYS A 94 3.72 -18.14 14.58
C CYS A 94 4.54 -18.34 13.29
N VAL A 95 4.10 -19.27 12.44
CA VAL A 95 4.73 -19.57 11.15
C VAL A 95 4.67 -18.36 10.22
N MET A 96 3.52 -17.71 10.09
CA MET A 96 3.34 -16.54 9.23
C MET A 96 4.20 -15.36 9.65
N LYS A 97 4.28 -15.06 10.96
CA LYS A 97 5.14 -13.98 11.47
C LYS A 97 6.62 -14.26 11.17
N GLY A 98 7.08 -15.49 11.38
CA GLY A 98 8.44 -15.90 11.06
C GLY A 98 8.74 -15.80 9.55
N TRP A 99 7.83 -16.33 8.73
CA TRP A 99 7.95 -16.29 7.28
C TRP A 99 7.94 -14.86 6.71
N VAL A 100 7.07 -13.98 7.20
CA VAL A 100 7.03 -12.57 6.78
C VAL A 100 8.35 -11.85 7.10
N LEU A 101 8.99 -12.17 8.22
CA LEU A 101 10.31 -11.63 8.55
C LEU A 101 11.39 -12.16 7.60
N GLU A 102 11.35 -13.44 7.27
CA GLU A 102 12.30 -14.07 6.35
C GLU A 102 12.14 -13.54 4.93
N VAL A 103 10.92 -13.42 4.39
CA VAL A 103 10.69 -12.83 3.05
C VAL A 103 11.21 -11.39 2.95
N ARG A 104 11.17 -10.64 4.06
CA ARG A 104 11.75 -9.29 4.13
C ARG A 104 13.28 -9.30 4.10
N GLU A 105 13.90 -10.38 4.57
CA GLU A 105 15.36 -10.55 4.64
C GLU A 105 15.93 -11.20 3.36
N ASP A 106 15.27 -12.24 2.82
CA ASP A 106 15.57 -12.96 1.58
C ASP A 106 15.39 -12.07 0.34
N GLY A 107 14.44 -11.12 0.37
CA GLY A 107 14.34 -10.05 -0.63
C GLY A 107 15.58 -9.13 -0.72
N SER A 108 16.53 -9.30 0.21
CA SER A 108 17.78 -8.53 0.27
C SER A 108 19.03 -9.31 -0.18
N GLU A 109 18.95 -10.64 -0.34
CA GLU A 109 20.08 -11.48 -0.77
C GLU A 109 19.70 -12.34 -1.98
N MET A 110 20.43 -12.14 -3.07
CA MET A 110 20.17 -12.80 -4.33
C MET A 110 20.59 -14.27 -4.25
N ARG A 111 19.64 -15.15 -3.94
CA ARG A 111 19.55 -16.57 -4.34
C ARG A 111 20.86 -17.37 -4.26
N GLU A 112 21.12 -18.00 -3.11
CA GLU A 112 21.85 -19.26 -3.09
C GLU A 112 21.13 -20.26 -2.18
N SER A 113 20.92 -21.45 -2.75
CA SER A 113 20.03 -22.48 -2.27
C SER A 113 20.70 -23.28 -1.17
N ASP A 114 20.27 -23.12 0.09
CA ASP A 114 20.56 -24.08 1.16
C ASP A 114 19.26 -24.43 1.91
N GLU A 115 18.60 -25.48 1.40
CA GLU A 115 17.41 -26.09 1.98
C GLU A 115 17.80 -26.97 3.19
N VAL A 116 18.08 -26.44 4.40
CA VAL A 116 18.03 -27.29 5.61
C VAL A 116 17.90 -26.65 7.01
N GLU A 117 18.15 -25.36 7.25
CA GLU A 117 18.14 -24.83 8.65
C GLU A 117 16.75 -24.42 9.20
N PHE A 118 15.74 -24.34 8.34
CA PHE A 118 14.53 -23.61 8.68
C PHE A 118 13.57 -24.32 9.65
N ILE A 119 13.51 -25.65 9.61
CA ILE A 119 12.60 -26.44 10.46
C ILE A 119 13.01 -26.37 11.95
N GLU A 120 14.32 -26.19 12.22
CA GLU A 120 14.84 -26.07 13.58
C GLU A 120 14.44 -24.73 14.23
N THR A 121 14.43 -23.64 13.47
CA THR A 121 14.05 -22.31 13.94
C THR A 121 12.56 -22.22 14.30
N VAL A 122 11.68 -22.87 13.55
CA VAL A 122 10.24 -22.92 13.86
C VAL A 122 9.96 -23.75 15.13
N SER A 123 10.75 -24.79 15.34
CA SER A 123 10.70 -25.59 16.57
C SER A 123 11.10 -24.77 17.81
N PHE A 124 12.00 -23.79 17.64
CA PHE A 124 12.37 -22.86 18.71
C PHE A 124 11.21 -21.91 19.11
N PHE A 125 10.42 -21.45 18.13
CA PHE A 125 9.30 -20.53 18.41
C PHE A 125 8.07 -21.21 19.03
N THR A 126 7.85 -22.50 18.76
CA THR A 126 6.70 -23.26 19.30
C THR A 126 6.89 -23.75 20.74
N LEU A 127 8.12 -23.82 21.26
CA LEU A 127 8.42 -24.29 22.63
C LEU A 127 8.20 -23.23 23.73
N GLY A 128 7.60 -22.09 23.39
CA GLY A 128 7.33 -21.00 24.33
C GLY A 128 6.05 -21.15 25.14
N LYS A 129 5.87 -22.22 25.94
CA LYS A 129 4.91 -22.22 27.08
C LYS A 129 5.02 -23.47 27.98
N LYS A 130 5.31 -23.21 29.27
CA LYS A 130 4.85 -23.92 30.50
C LYS A 130 5.85 -24.88 31.20
N THR A 131 6.50 -24.37 32.25
CA THR A 131 6.47 -24.98 33.59
C THR A 131 6.68 -23.91 34.66
N GLY A 132 5.61 -23.57 35.37
CA GLY A 132 5.69 -22.97 36.69
C GLY A 132 5.92 -24.07 37.73
N GLY A 133 6.87 -23.85 38.63
CA GLY A 133 7.14 -24.69 39.79
C GLY A 133 7.76 -23.84 40.88
N SER A 134 6.92 -23.42 41.84
CA SER A 134 7.32 -22.73 43.07
C SER A 134 8.12 -23.66 43.97
N THR A 135 9.27 -23.22 44.49
CA THR A 135 9.73 -23.56 45.84
C THR A 135 10.55 -22.40 46.43
N ALA A 136 10.00 -21.79 47.47
CA ALA A 136 10.70 -20.87 48.36
C ALA A 136 11.54 -21.66 49.39
N GLN A 137 12.81 -21.29 49.59
CA GLN A 137 13.61 -21.36 50.84
C GLN A 137 15.08 -21.09 50.48
N LEU A 138 15.62 -19.93 50.83
CA LEU A 138 16.36 -19.62 52.08
C LEU A 138 17.84 -20.09 52.05
N GLU A 139 18.71 -19.07 52.11
CA GLU A 139 20.12 -19.08 52.54
C GLU A 139 21.17 -19.86 51.74
N GLY A 140 22.12 -19.09 51.20
CA GLY A 140 23.36 -19.59 50.64
C GLY A 140 24.22 -18.47 50.07
N TYR A 141 24.74 -17.58 50.93
CA TYR A 141 25.86 -16.71 50.56
C TYR A 141 27.09 -17.61 50.37
N GLY A 142 27.41 -17.98 49.13
CA GLY A 142 28.50 -18.92 48.89
C GLY A 142 28.68 -19.34 47.43
N GLY A 143 29.30 -18.46 46.65
CA GLY A 143 30.21 -18.81 45.55
C GLY A 143 29.78 -19.90 44.56
N ASP A 144 28.99 -19.52 43.57
CA ASP A 144 29.31 -19.84 42.18
C ASP A 144 28.62 -18.80 41.29
N THR A 145 29.23 -17.62 41.14
CA THR A 145 29.09 -16.99 39.83
C THR A 145 29.85 -17.92 38.91
N SER A 146 29.14 -18.78 38.19
CA SER A 146 29.66 -19.37 36.96
C SER A 146 29.96 -18.16 36.09
N ARG A 147 31.17 -17.61 36.28
CA ARG A 147 31.78 -16.61 35.43
C ARG A 147 31.92 -17.37 34.14
N VAL A 148 30.90 -17.25 33.29
CA VAL A 148 31.06 -17.45 31.86
C VAL A 148 32.18 -16.49 31.51
N THR A 149 33.42 -17.00 31.54
CA THR A 149 34.59 -16.31 31.04
C THR A 149 34.36 -16.27 29.56
N VAL A 150 33.66 -15.22 29.11
CA VAL A 150 33.52 -14.93 27.69
C VAL A 150 34.95 -14.78 27.20
N GLU A 151 35.37 -15.71 26.36
CA GLU A 151 36.74 -15.72 25.90
C GLU A 151 36.95 -14.44 25.09
N PRO A 152 38.10 -13.75 25.24
CA PRO A 152 38.38 -12.53 24.48
C PRO A 152 38.29 -12.75 22.96
N ALA A 153 38.42 -14.00 22.49
CA ALA A 153 38.18 -14.41 21.11
C ALA A 153 36.70 -14.30 20.69
N ASP A 154 35.75 -14.65 21.56
CA ASP A 154 34.30 -14.57 21.27
C ASP A 154 33.85 -13.12 21.18
N LEU A 155 34.40 -12.25 22.03
CA LEU A 155 34.17 -10.80 21.96
C LEU A 155 34.75 -10.21 20.67
N LEU A 156 35.96 -10.64 20.28
CA LEU A 156 36.58 -10.18 19.04
C LEU A 156 35.76 -10.60 17.81
N SER A 157 35.31 -11.85 17.76
CA SER A 157 34.43 -12.35 16.69
C SER A 157 33.10 -11.58 16.63
N SER A 158 32.52 -11.28 17.79
CA SER A 158 31.30 -10.46 17.86
C SER A 158 31.53 -9.04 17.35
N ILE A 159 32.68 -8.43 17.67
CA ILE A 159 33.07 -7.11 17.16
C ILE A 159 33.22 -7.14 15.65
N GLU A 160 33.90 -8.14 15.09
CA GLU A 160 34.05 -8.29 13.63
C GLU A 160 32.69 -8.47 12.93
N GLY A 161 31.77 -9.25 13.50
CA GLY A 161 30.40 -9.39 13.00
C GLY A 161 29.61 -8.08 13.05
N LEU A 162 29.74 -7.33 14.14
CA LEU A 162 29.13 -6.00 14.27
C LEU A 162 29.71 -5.00 13.26
N GLU A 163 31.02 -5.01 13.03
CA GLU A 163 31.66 -4.15 12.01
C GLU A 163 31.22 -4.51 10.60
N PHE A 164 31.09 -5.81 10.30
CA PHE A 164 30.58 -6.29 9.02
C PHE A 164 29.13 -5.83 8.80
N THR A 165 28.26 -6.08 9.77
CA THR A 165 26.84 -5.67 9.69
C THR A 165 26.68 -4.16 9.61
N ASN A 166 27.48 -3.39 10.35
CA ASN A 166 27.48 -1.92 10.27
C ASN A 166 27.88 -1.43 8.87
N ARG A 167 28.96 -1.97 8.29
CA ARG A 167 29.38 -1.63 6.92
C ARG A 167 28.29 -1.94 5.90
N ARG A 168 27.65 -3.11 6.04
CA ARG A 168 26.53 -3.53 5.19
C ARG A 168 25.31 -2.61 5.35
N LEU A 169 25.04 -2.12 6.56
CA LEU A 169 23.99 -1.13 6.81
C LEU A 169 24.31 0.21 6.16
N ILE A 170 25.57 0.67 6.21
CA ILE A 170 26.01 1.91 5.55
C ILE A 170 25.77 1.81 4.04
N GLU A 171 26.19 0.72 3.40
CA GLU A 171 25.98 0.51 1.96
C GLU A 171 24.49 0.49 1.57
N ARG A 172 23.65 -0.17 2.38
CA ARG A 172 22.19 -0.16 2.18
C ARG A 172 21.61 1.23 2.37
N ASN A 173 22.08 1.99 3.36
CA ASN A 173 21.64 3.36 3.61
C ASN A 173 22.00 4.28 2.44
N GLU A 174 23.23 4.20 1.92
CA GLU A 174 23.64 4.96 0.72
C GLU A 174 22.79 4.59 -0.51
N LYS A 175 22.43 3.31 -0.68
CA LYS A 175 21.55 2.87 -1.77
C LYS A 175 20.14 3.43 -1.62
N LEU A 176 19.57 3.39 -0.42
CA LEU A 176 18.26 3.97 -0.12
C LEU A 176 18.28 5.47 -0.33
N GLN A 177 19.33 6.16 0.13
CA GLN A 177 19.48 7.60 -0.05
C GLN A 177 19.49 7.99 -1.53
N ARG A 178 20.27 7.29 -2.37
CA ARG A 178 20.25 7.52 -3.82
C ARG A 178 18.88 7.26 -4.46
N ALA A 179 18.14 6.27 -3.97
CA ALA A 179 16.79 5.98 -4.46
C ALA A 179 15.79 7.08 -4.07
N VAL A 180 15.89 7.60 -2.84
CA VAL A 180 15.09 8.74 -2.36
C VAL A 180 15.40 9.98 -3.20
N GLU A 181 16.67 10.33 -3.36
CA GLU A 181 17.10 11.49 -4.17
C GLU A 181 16.56 11.40 -5.62
N GLY A 182 16.66 10.22 -6.25
CA GLY A 182 16.12 10.01 -7.60
C GLY A 182 14.59 10.11 -7.67
N SER A 183 13.88 9.65 -6.65
CA SER A 183 12.42 9.78 -6.56
C SER A 183 11.99 11.23 -6.34
N GLU A 184 12.71 11.99 -5.50
CA GLU A 184 12.45 13.40 -5.26
C GLU A 184 12.67 14.24 -6.52
N GLU A 185 13.74 13.97 -7.28
CA GLU A 185 14.00 14.62 -8.57
C GLU A 185 12.86 14.34 -9.57
N MET A 186 12.44 13.08 -9.70
CA MET A 186 11.32 12.72 -10.57
C MET A 186 10.01 13.40 -10.14
N SER A 187 9.73 13.43 -8.84
CA SER A 187 8.56 14.10 -8.29
C SER A 187 8.55 15.60 -8.57
N SER A 188 9.71 16.27 -8.45
CA SER A 188 9.86 17.69 -8.80
C SER A 188 9.54 17.92 -10.28
N ARG A 189 10.09 17.09 -11.17
CA ARG A 189 9.85 17.19 -12.61
C ARG A 189 8.38 17.00 -12.98
N LEU A 190 7.71 16.00 -12.40
CA LEU A 190 6.28 15.78 -12.62
C LEU A 190 5.44 16.96 -12.11
N THR A 191 5.82 17.56 -10.99
CA THR A 191 5.15 18.75 -10.44
C THR A 191 5.27 19.94 -11.39
N GLU A 192 6.46 20.15 -11.97
CA GLU A 192 6.69 21.18 -12.99
C GLU A 192 5.84 20.94 -14.25
N GLU A 193 5.80 19.71 -14.76
CA GLU A 193 4.98 19.34 -15.93
C GLU A 193 3.48 19.56 -15.67
N ILE A 194 2.97 19.16 -14.49
CA ILE A 194 1.59 19.42 -14.08
C ILE A 194 1.30 20.92 -14.08
N SER A 195 2.19 21.74 -13.52
CA SER A 195 2.02 23.19 -13.46
C SER A 195 1.96 23.82 -14.86
N LEU A 196 2.78 23.34 -15.79
CA LEU A 196 2.83 23.79 -17.17
C LEU A 196 1.56 23.39 -17.93
N LEU A 197 1.10 22.15 -17.78
CA LEU A 197 -0.14 21.67 -18.38
C LEU A 197 -1.36 22.46 -17.85
N GLN A 198 -1.40 22.75 -16.55
CA GLN A 198 -2.45 23.58 -15.96
C GLN A 198 -2.43 25.02 -16.51
N GLN A 199 -1.25 25.60 -16.74
CA GLN A 199 -1.12 26.90 -17.39
C GLN A 199 -1.62 26.85 -18.84
N GLN A 200 -1.21 25.84 -19.60
CA GLN A 200 -1.62 25.66 -20.99
C GLN A 200 -3.14 25.48 -21.11
N LEU A 201 -3.74 24.71 -20.20
CA LEU A 201 -5.19 24.53 -20.13
C LEU A 201 -5.91 25.85 -19.89
N ARG A 202 -5.44 26.68 -18.94
CA ARG A 202 -6.01 28.00 -18.66
C ARG A 202 -5.94 28.93 -19.87
N ILE A 203 -4.80 28.94 -20.59
CA ILE A 203 -4.65 29.74 -21.81
C ILE A 203 -5.62 29.26 -22.89
N SER A 204 -5.73 27.94 -23.09
CA SER A 204 -6.66 27.35 -24.06
C SER A 204 -8.12 27.68 -23.74
N GLN A 205 -8.52 27.56 -22.46
CA GLN A 205 -9.87 27.93 -22.01
C GLN A 205 -10.18 29.40 -22.25
N HIS A 206 -9.24 30.30 -21.92
CA HIS A 206 -9.40 31.72 -22.15
C HIS A 206 -9.51 32.07 -23.64
N ALA A 207 -8.70 31.44 -24.49
CA ALA A 207 -8.79 31.61 -25.95
C ALA A 207 -10.14 31.10 -26.50
N LEU A 208 -10.64 29.98 -25.97
CA LEU A 208 -11.94 29.43 -26.34
C LEU A 208 -13.10 30.35 -25.92
N GLN A 209 -13.03 30.96 -24.73
CA GLN A 209 -14.02 31.94 -24.27
C GLN A 209 -14.03 33.20 -25.16
N GLN A 210 -12.86 33.72 -25.54
CA GLN A 210 -12.78 34.84 -26.49
C GLN A 210 -13.36 34.47 -27.86
N ALA A 211 -13.08 33.26 -28.36
CA ALA A 211 -13.66 32.82 -29.62
C ALA A 211 -15.20 32.71 -29.55
N ARG A 212 -15.75 32.30 -28.39
CA ARG A 212 -17.21 32.28 -28.16
C ARG A 212 -17.80 33.69 -28.14
N SER A 213 -17.22 34.63 -27.40
CA SER A 213 -17.75 36.00 -27.34
C SER A 213 -17.72 36.68 -28.71
N VAL A 214 -16.65 36.49 -29.49
CA VAL A 214 -16.58 37.00 -30.87
C VAL A 214 -17.63 36.34 -31.78
N SER A 215 -17.90 35.05 -31.60
CA SER A 215 -18.97 34.36 -32.33
C SER A 215 -20.34 34.92 -32.00
N GLU A 216 -20.61 35.25 -30.73
CA GLU A 216 -21.86 35.87 -30.27
C GLU A 216 -22.03 37.27 -30.88
N GLU A 217 -20.99 38.11 -30.86
CA GLU A 217 -21.01 39.44 -31.50
C GLU A 217 -21.29 39.37 -33.01
N LEU A 218 -20.75 38.36 -33.71
CA LEU A 218 -21.04 38.15 -35.14
C LEU A 218 -22.48 37.72 -35.41
N GLU A 219 -23.08 36.96 -34.50
CA GLU A 219 -24.48 36.55 -34.60
C GLU A 219 -25.42 37.75 -34.36
N GLU A 220 -25.12 38.61 -33.38
CA GLU A 220 -25.84 39.86 -33.15
C GLU A 220 -25.80 40.81 -34.35
N LEU A 221 -24.66 40.89 -35.05
CA LEU A 221 -24.52 41.70 -36.26
C LEU A 221 -25.20 41.09 -37.49
N LYS A 222 -25.45 39.78 -37.48
CA LYS A 222 -26.11 39.06 -38.58
C LYS A 222 -27.63 39.19 -38.51
N GLU A 223 -28.19 39.37 -37.31
CA GLU A 223 -29.60 39.71 -37.15
C GLU A 223 -29.89 41.05 -37.87
N PRO A 224 -30.90 41.11 -38.76
CA PRO A 224 -31.21 42.32 -39.50
C PRO A 224 -31.50 43.45 -38.50
N PRO A 225 -31.00 44.68 -38.73
CA PRO A 225 -31.18 45.74 -37.76
C PRO A 225 -32.68 45.93 -37.53
N ARG A 226 -33.10 45.97 -36.25
CA ARG A 226 -34.48 46.35 -35.83
C ARG A 226 -34.99 47.63 -36.51
N LEU A 227 -34.05 48.46 -36.98
CA LEU A 227 -34.31 49.64 -37.79
C LEU A 227 -34.87 49.30 -39.19
N GLU A 228 -34.45 48.21 -39.84
CA GLU A 228 -34.98 47.75 -41.14
C GLU A 228 -36.45 47.32 -41.02
N GLU A 229 -36.83 46.60 -39.96
CA GLU A 229 -38.22 46.20 -39.70
C GLU A 229 -39.13 47.40 -39.39
N THR A 230 -38.67 48.31 -38.54
CA THR A 230 -39.43 49.54 -38.21
C THR A 230 -39.57 50.45 -39.43
N ASN A 231 -38.54 50.55 -40.28
CA ASN A 231 -38.57 51.33 -41.51
C ASN A 231 -39.45 50.65 -42.60
N SER A 232 -39.42 49.33 -42.69
CA SER A 232 -40.32 48.54 -43.55
C SER A 232 -41.78 48.64 -43.11
N HIS A 233 -42.03 48.65 -41.80
CA HIS A 233 -43.35 48.87 -41.22
C HIS A 233 -43.85 50.29 -41.50
N MET A 234 -43.00 51.29 -41.29
CA MET A 234 -43.32 52.69 -41.57
C MET A 234 -43.65 52.94 -43.05
N ARG A 235 -42.84 52.38 -43.96
CA ARG A 235 -43.10 52.41 -45.42
C ARG A 235 -44.42 51.75 -45.81
N ARG A 236 -44.77 50.62 -45.17
CA ARG A 236 -46.07 49.96 -45.38
C ARG A 236 -47.24 50.84 -44.92
N THR A 237 -47.11 51.49 -43.76
CA THR A 237 -48.15 52.41 -43.27
C THR A 237 -48.29 53.67 -44.12
N GLN A 238 -47.20 54.14 -44.73
CA GLN A 238 -47.19 55.34 -45.56
C GLN A 238 -47.71 55.10 -46.98
N ASN A 239 -47.55 53.89 -47.52
CA ASN A 239 -48.11 53.46 -48.80
C ASN A 239 -49.58 52.98 -48.71
N SER A 240 -50.18 53.01 -47.52
CA SER A 240 -51.57 52.58 -47.27
C SER A 240 -52.59 53.73 -47.34
N TRP A 241 -52.19 54.91 -47.82
CA TRP A 241 -53.05 56.08 -47.99
C TRP A 241 -53.10 56.51 -49.45
#